data_AF-A0A5C6K5V8-F1
#
_entry.id   AF-A0A5C6K5V8-F1
#
_cell.length_a   1.000
_cell.length_b   1.000
_cell.length_c   1.000
_cell.angle_alpha   90.00
_cell.angle_beta   90.00
_cell.angle_gamma   90.00
#
_symmetry.space_group_name_H-M   'P 1'
#
loop_
_entity.id
_entity.type
_entity.pdbx_description
1 polymer ?
#
loop_
_entity_poly.entity_id
_entity_poly.type
_entity_poly.pdbx_seq_one_letter_code
_entity_poly.pdbx_strand_id
1 'polypeptide(L)'
;MKRKKLFLLMIAFLLIGTSRVVGQEKSDAAPVNLKGIWQMCFYVSGTPQVPGELKPSNSFKILSDDGKFTNMTMIPNHGAIIIGSGTYRQTAPNAYTEHVEKNLHLPQLVGVDNILEFEMKGGDVMVLKFFVKTDKDGNEINSWYYETWKRVKMPPVYPKDLVR
;
A
#
# COMPACT_ATOMS: atom_id res chain seq x y z
N MET A 1 64.09 6.76 13.25
CA MET A 1 63.15 7.56 12.43
C MET A 1 62.26 6.78 11.45
N LYS A 2 62.69 5.63 10.89
CA LYS A 2 61.90 4.86 9.89
C LYS A 2 60.70 4.07 10.46
N ARG A 3 60.81 3.45 11.65
CA ARG A 3 59.70 2.69 12.27
C ARG A 3 58.51 3.54 12.70
N LYS A 4 58.74 4.78 13.16
CA LYS A 4 57.67 5.72 13.53
C LYS A 4 56.86 6.21 12.32
N LYS A 5 57.52 6.41 11.16
CA LYS A 5 56.83 6.76 9.90
C LYS A 5 55.99 5.60 9.34
N LEU A 6 56.45 4.36 9.52
CA LEU A 6 55.70 3.15 9.11
C LEU A 6 54.46 2.93 9.99
N PHE A 7 54.56 3.22 11.29
CA PHE A 7 53.44 3.13 12.23
C PHE A 7 52.38 4.22 11.96
N LEU A 8 52.79 5.44 11.63
CA LEU A 8 51.87 6.50 11.21
C LEU A 8 51.19 6.20 9.85
N LEU A 9 51.88 5.53 8.93
CA LEU A 9 51.27 5.11 7.65
C LEU A 9 50.19 4.04 7.86
N MET A 10 50.38 3.12 8.81
CA MET A 10 49.43 2.04 9.10
C MET A 10 48.14 2.57 9.76
N ILE A 11 48.24 3.58 10.61
CA ILE A 11 47.07 4.23 11.24
C ILE A 11 46.25 5.02 10.20
N ALA A 12 46.91 5.65 9.21
CA ALA A 12 46.23 6.36 8.12
C ALA A 12 45.42 5.40 7.22
N PHE A 13 45.87 4.16 7.02
CA PHE A 13 45.12 3.14 6.27
C PHE A 13 43.94 2.57 7.07
N LEU A 14 44.02 2.50 8.40
CA LEU A 14 42.92 2.05 9.26
C LEU A 14 41.77 3.08 9.36
N LEU A 15 42.03 4.36 9.08
CA LEU A 15 41.03 5.44 9.12
C LEU A 15 40.26 5.66 7.80
N ILE A 16 40.65 5.00 6.71
CA ILE A 16 39.97 5.11 5.40
C ILE A 16 38.89 4.01 5.23
N GLY A 17 38.80 3.06 6.16
CA GLY A 17 37.87 1.92 6.10
C GLY A 17 36.44 2.19 6.60
N THR A 18 36.10 3.38 7.10
CA THR A 18 34.72 3.75 7.43
C THR A 18 34.07 4.48 6.26
N SER A 19 34.13 3.87 5.06
CA SER A 19 33.16 4.17 4.02
C SER A 19 31.79 3.99 4.66
N ARG A 20 31.09 5.13 4.80
CA ARG A 20 29.68 5.20 5.11
C ARG A 20 29.00 4.15 4.24
N VAL A 21 28.44 3.13 4.87
CA VAL A 21 27.30 2.45 4.25
C VAL A 21 26.22 3.52 4.24
N VAL A 22 26.25 4.35 3.20
CA VAL A 22 25.05 5.03 2.73
C VAL A 22 24.08 3.88 2.56
N GLY A 23 23.07 3.82 3.44
CA GLY A 23 22.01 2.84 3.35
C GLY A 23 21.58 2.83 1.90
N GLN A 24 21.90 1.73 1.22
CA GLN A 24 21.54 1.54 -0.16
C GLN A 24 20.02 1.69 -0.17
N GLU A 25 19.52 2.80 -0.71
CA GLU A 25 18.08 2.94 -0.96
C GLU A 25 17.69 1.64 -1.65
N LYS A 26 16.78 0.90 -1.01
CA LYS A 26 16.30 -0.40 -1.46
C LYS A 26 16.11 -0.29 -2.97
N SER A 27 16.75 -1.20 -3.70
CA SER A 27 16.61 -1.35 -5.15
C SER A 27 15.21 -0.97 -5.57
N ASP A 28 15.06 0.05 -6.42
CA ASP A 28 13.77 0.40 -7.00
C ASP A 28 13.18 -0.88 -7.57
N ALA A 29 12.19 -1.41 -6.85
CA ALA A 29 11.50 -2.60 -7.26
C ALA A 29 10.95 -2.36 -8.67
N ALA A 30 10.98 -3.37 -9.54
CA ALA A 30 10.38 -3.25 -10.86
C ALA A 30 8.97 -2.64 -10.69
N PRO A 31 8.72 -1.43 -11.23
CA PRO A 31 7.55 -0.67 -10.85
C PRO A 31 6.30 -1.41 -11.32
N VAL A 32 5.48 -1.81 -10.37
CA VAL A 32 4.15 -2.34 -10.66
C VAL A 32 3.25 -1.13 -10.87
N ASN A 33 2.40 -1.18 -11.89
CA ASN A 33 1.48 -0.08 -12.17
C ASN A 33 0.36 -0.02 -11.10
N LEU A 34 0.66 0.51 -9.92
CA LEU A 34 -0.30 0.69 -8.82
C LEU A 34 -1.23 1.88 -9.07
N LYS A 35 -0.78 2.86 -9.85
CA LYS A 35 -1.49 4.09 -10.15
C LYS A 35 -2.86 3.81 -10.76
N GLY A 36 -3.87 4.57 -10.37
CA GLY A 36 -5.22 4.50 -10.90
C GLY A 36 -6.31 4.46 -9.83
N ILE A 37 -7.53 4.23 -10.30
CA ILE A 37 -8.72 4.09 -9.45
C ILE A 37 -9.02 2.61 -9.30
N TRP A 38 -9.20 2.20 -8.05
CA TRP A 38 -9.48 0.83 -7.65
C TRP A 38 -10.81 0.77 -6.93
N GLN A 39 -11.64 -0.21 -7.26
CA GLN A 39 -12.90 -0.47 -6.59
C GLN A 39 -12.76 -1.72 -5.72
N MET A 40 -13.11 -1.61 -4.45
CA MET A 40 -13.06 -2.72 -3.51
C MET A 40 -14.05 -3.80 -3.96
N CYS A 41 -13.72 -5.06 -3.73
CA CYS A 41 -14.55 -6.20 -4.05
C CYS A 41 -14.67 -7.11 -2.83
N PHE A 42 -15.74 -7.90 -2.79
CA PHE A 42 -15.96 -8.94 -1.80
C PHE A 42 -16.53 -10.19 -2.47
N TYR A 43 -16.46 -11.32 -1.77
CA TYR A 43 -16.98 -12.59 -2.25
C TYR A 43 -18.44 -12.76 -1.81
N VAL A 44 -19.32 -13.07 -2.75
CA VAL A 44 -20.75 -13.31 -2.49
C VAL A 44 -21.10 -14.72 -2.90
N SER A 45 -21.69 -15.48 -1.97
CA SER A 45 -22.22 -16.81 -2.25
C SER A 45 -23.70 -16.87 -1.87
N GLY A 46 -24.50 -17.55 -2.70
CA GLY A 46 -25.88 -17.88 -2.39
C GLY A 46 -26.03 -19.11 -1.49
N THR A 47 -24.93 -19.83 -1.22
CA THR A 47 -24.90 -21.06 -0.42
C THR A 47 -23.74 -21.03 0.58
N PRO A 48 -23.96 -21.37 1.87
CA PRO A 48 -22.95 -21.12 2.91
C PRO A 48 -21.61 -21.87 2.73
N GLN A 49 -21.61 -23.03 2.05
CA GLN A 49 -20.44 -23.90 1.90
C GLN A 49 -19.71 -23.75 0.56
N VAL A 50 -20.19 -22.89 -0.33
CA VAL A 50 -19.58 -22.67 -1.65
C VAL A 50 -18.82 -21.36 -1.61
N PRO A 51 -17.53 -21.33 -2.00
CA PRO A 51 -16.80 -20.08 -2.17
C PRO A 51 -17.56 -19.11 -3.08
N GLY A 52 -17.65 -17.86 -2.67
CA GLY A 52 -18.39 -16.85 -3.42
C GLY A 52 -17.71 -16.42 -4.72
N GLU A 53 -18.46 -15.68 -5.53
CA GLU A 53 -17.94 -14.96 -6.67
C GLU A 53 -17.51 -13.55 -6.27
N LEU A 54 -16.46 -13.03 -6.92
CA LEU A 54 -16.01 -11.67 -6.69
C LEU A 54 -17.03 -10.67 -7.25
N LYS A 55 -17.56 -9.80 -6.38
CA LYS A 55 -18.48 -8.71 -6.74
C LYS A 55 -17.91 -7.36 -6.29
N PRO A 56 -18.12 -6.29 -7.07
CA PRO A 56 -17.69 -4.96 -6.70
C PRO A 56 -18.51 -4.41 -5.52
N SER A 57 -17.85 -3.59 -4.70
CA SER A 57 -18.41 -2.85 -3.58
C SER A 57 -18.57 -1.37 -3.91
N ASN A 58 -18.95 -0.58 -2.90
CA ASN A 58 -19.14 0.87 -2.98
C ASN A 58 -17.89 1.66 -2.53
N SER A 59 -16.80 0.99 -2.16
CA SER A 59 -15.56 1.63 -1.74
C SER A 59 -14.55 1.73 -2.88
N PHE A 60 -13.85 2.86 -2.94
CA PHE A 60 -12.82 3.16 -3.92
C PHE A 60 -11.52 3.58 -3.25
N LYS A 61 -10.39 3.16 -3.82
CA LYS A 61 -9.04 3.61 -3.51
C LYS A 61 -8.48 4.28 -4.75
N ILE A 62 -8.06 5.53 -4.60
CA ILE A 62 -7.36 6.27 -5.64
C ILE A 62 -5.88 6.27 -5.27
N LEU A 63 -5.03 5.75 -6.16
CA LEU A 63 -3.58 5.85 -6.08
C LEU A 63 -3.12 6.80 -7.19
N SER A 64 -2.82 8.04 -6.82
CA SER A 64 -2.53 9.10 -7.78
C SER A 64 -1.09 9.04 -8.29
N ASP A 65 -0.83 9.77 -9.38
CA ASP A 65 0.49 9.85 -10.00
C ASP A 65 1.51 10.61 -9.14
N ASP A 66 1.04 11.54 -8.29
CA ASP A 66 1.85 12.33 -7.35
C ASP A 66 2.10 11.62 -6.01
N GLY A 67 1.82 10.31 -5.93
CA GLY A 67 2.15 9.50 -4.75
C GLY A 67 1.19 9.71 -3.57
N LYS A 68 -0.05 10.14 -3.81
CA LYS A 68 -1.10 10.22 -2.79
C LYS A 68 -2.08 9.07 -2.91
N PHE A 69 -2.61 8.65 -1.76
CA PHE A 69 -3.76 7.75 -1.74
C PHE A 69 -4.99 8.45 -1.14
N THR A 70 -6.16 8.06 -1.61
CA THR A 70 -7.45 8.45 -1.01
C THR A 70 -8.39 7.28 -1.06
N ASN A 71 -8.90 6.86 0.10
CA ASN A 71 -9.95 5.88 0.25
C ASN A 71 -11.28 6.61 0.44
N MET A 72 -12.30 6.25 -0.32
CA MET A 72 -13.64 6.82 -0.23
C MET A 72 -14.70 5.73 -0.33
N THR A 73 -15.89 5.99 0.19
CA THR A 73 -17.03 5.09 0.10
C THR A 73 -18.26 5.84 -0.36
N MET A 74 -18.94 5.29 -1.37
CA MET A 74 -20.25 5.76 -1.81
C MET A 74 -21.32 5.24 -0.87
N ILE A 75 -22.14 6.15 -0.34
CA ILE A 75 -23.33 5.81 0.42
C ILE A 75 -24.52 6.04 -0.51
N PRO A 76 -25.24 4.98 -0.92
CA PRO A 76 -26.38 5.11 -1.82
C PRO A 76 -27.36 6.16 -1.31
N ASN A 77 -27.72 7.12 -2.16
CA ASN A 77 -28.62 8.25 -1.85
C ASN A 77 -28.12 9.27 -0.80
N HIS A 78 -26.88 9.17 -0.32
CA HIS A 78 -26.29 10.09 0.66
C HIS A 78 -24.95 10.71 0.23
N GLY A 79 -24.45 10.35 -0.94
CA GLY A 79 -23.20 10.87 -1.50
C GLY A 79 -21.96 10.07 -1.10
N ALA A 80 -20.78 10.62 -1.37
CA ALA A 80 -19.50 9.98 -1.07
C ALA A 80 -18.85 10.58 0.18
N ILE A 81 -18.15 9.74 0.96
CA ILE A 81 -17.31 10.19 2.06
C ILE A 81 -15.86 9.73 1.86
N ILE A 82 -14.90 10.57 2.21
CA ILE A 82 -13.49 10.17 2.31
C ILE A 82 -13.30 9.49 3.67
N ILE A 83 -12.80 8.26 3.65
CA ILE A 83 -12.57 7.44 4.84
C ILE A 83 -11.08 7.30 5.18
N GLY A 84 -10.18 7.70 4.28
CA GLY A 84 -8.75 7.77 4.58
C GLY A 84 -7.95 8.44 3.48
N SER A 85 -6.80 9.00 3.84
CA SER A 85 -5.90 9.68 2.91
C SER A 85 -4.47 9.70 3.44
N GLY A 86 -3.52 9.91 2.55
CA GLY A 86 -2.11 10.09 2.87
C GLY A 86 -1.24 9.95 1.63
N THR A 87 0.00 9.51 1.82
CA THR A 87 0.94 9.24 0.74
C THR A 87 1.21 7.76 0.57
N TYR A 88 1.62 7.34 -0.62
CA TYR A 88 2.02 5.96 -0.88
C TYR A 88 3.28 5.89 -1.74
N ARG A 89 4.09 4.86 -1.50
CA ARG A 89 5.29 4.56 -2.29
C ARG A 89 5.45 3.05 -2.43
N GLN A 90 5.77 2.57 -3.63
CA GLN A 90 6.17 1.16 -3.79
C GLN A 90 7.55 0.96 -3.15
N THR A 91 7.63 0.03 -2.20
CA THR A 91 8.83 -0.21 -1.38
C THR A 91 9.44 -1.59 -1.60
N ALA A 92 8.74 -2.48 -2.32
CA ALA A 92 9.22 -3.79 -2.77
C ALA A 92 8.49 -4.24 -4.07
N PRO A 93 8.95 -5.31 -4.74
CA PRO A 93 8.28 -5.82 -5.95
C PRO A 93 6.82 -6.21 -5.74
N ASN A 94 6.48 -6.64 -4.53
CA ASN A 94 5.16 -7.08 -4.11
C ASN A 94 4.66 -6.31 -2.88
N ALA A 95 5.19 -5.12 -2.60
CA ALA A 95 4.70 -4.31 -1.49
C ALA A 95 4.78 -2.80 -1.76
N TYR A 96 3.81 -2.08 -1.23
CA TYR A 96 3.84 -0.63 -1.14
C TYR A 96 3.48 -0.18 0.27
N THR A 97 3.95 1.00 0.64
CA THR A 97 3.74 1.58 1.97
C THR A 97 2.80 2.76 1.84
N GLU A 98 1.74 2.79 2.65
CA GLU A 98 0.87 3.95 2.85
C GLU A 98 1.31 4.67 4.14
N HIS A 99 1.77 5.91 4.03
CA HIS A 99 1.89 6.79 5.20
C HIS A 99 0.54 7.47 5.42
N VAL A 100 -0.15 7.09 6.48
CA VAL A 100 -1.56 7.43 6.66
C VAL A 100 -1.71 8.75 7.42
N GLU A 101 -2.24 9.77 6.76
CA GLU A 101 -2.49 11.08 7.39
C GLU A 101 -3.85 11.13 8.09
N LYS A 102 -4.87 10.48 7.51
CA LYS A 102 -6.22 10.37 8.07
C LYS A 102 -6.78 9.00 7.76
N ASN A 103 -7.51 8.42 8.71
CA ASN A 103 -8.25 7.18 8.50
C ASN A 103 -9.41 7.07 9.51
N LEU A 104 -10.65 7.11 9.02
CA LEU A 104 -11.85 6.91 9.83
C LEU A 104 -12.17 5.43 10.00
N HIS A 105 -11.71 4.58 9.07
CA HIS A 105 -11.96 3.13 9.11
C HIS A 105 -10.99 2.41 10.07
N LEU A 106 -9.72 2.80 10.07
CA LEU A 106 -8.66 2.25 10.93
C LEU A 106 -7.88 3.41 11.58
N PRO A 107 -8.45 4.07 12.61
CA PRO A 107 -7.84 5.25 13.24
C PRO A 107 -6.48 4.96 13.88
N GLN A 108 -6.20 3.72 14.27
CA GLN A 108 -4.89 3.29 14.77
C GLN A 108 -3.76 3.41 13.74
N LEU A 109 -4.10 3.50 12.44
CA LEU A 109 -3.11 3.68 11.39
C LEU A 109 -2.72 5.15 11.20
N VAL A 110 -3.42 6.11 11.82
CA VAL A 110 -3.10 7.53 11.64
C VAL A 110 -1.70 7.86 12.17
N GLY A 111 -0.89 8.49 11.34
CA GLY A 111 0.49 8.89 11.63
C GLY A 111 1.52 7.76 11.51
N VAL A 112 1.11 6.57 11.06
CA VAL A 112 2.02 5.43 10.89
C VAL A 112 2.09 4.95 9.43
N ASP A 113 3.19 4.26 9.13
CA ASP A 113 3.37 3.56 7.87
C ASP A 113 2.66 2.20 7.93
N ASN A 114 1.69 2.01 7.04
CA ASN A 114 1.06 0.73 6.79
C ASN A 114 1.74 0.06 5.59
N ILE A 115 2.30 -1.13 5.78
CA ILE A 115 2.93 -1.89 4.69
C ILE A 115 1.89 -2.86 4.12
N LEU A 116 1.57 -2.69 2.84
CA LEU A 116 0.62 -3.52 2.11
C LEU A 116 1.39 -4.41 1.13
N GLU A 117 1.41 -5.70 1.42
CA GLU A 117 1.82 -6.71 0.45
C GLU A 117 0.71 -6.86 -0.59
N PHE A 118 1.07 -7.01 -1.86
CA PHE A 118 0.11 -7.12 -2.94
C PHE A 118 0.46 -8.23 -3.94
N GLU A 119 -0.58 -8.78 -4.54
CA GLU A 119 -0.50 -9.69 -5.68
C GLU A 119 -1.41 -9.18 -6.80
N MET A 120 -0.88 -9.09 -8.02
CA MET A 120 -1.64 -8.73 -9.22
C MET A 120 -2.16 -9.99 -9.93
N LYS A 121 -3.48 -10.19 -9.91
CA LYS A 121 -4.17 -11.29 -10.59
C LYS A 121 -4.79 -10.79 -11.89
N GLY A 122 -4.43 -11.42 -13.01
CA GLY A 122 -4.93 -11.04 -14.34
C GLY A 122 -4.59 -9.61 -14.77
N GLY A 123 -3.69 -8.92 -14.04
CA GLY A 123 -3.29 -7.53 -14.31
C GLY A 123 -4.29 -6.45 -13.87
N ASP A 124 -5.52 -6.81 -13.50
CA ASP A 124 -6.57 -5.84 -13.13
C ASP A 124 -7.26 -6.12 -11.79
N VAL A 125 -6.91 -7.22 -11.12
CA VAL A 125 -7.29 -7.49 -9.73
C VAL A 125 -6.04 -7.42 -8.86
N MET A 126 -6.09 -6.63 -7.79
CA MET A 126 -5.04 -6.49 -6.79
C MET A 126 -5.55 -7.07 -5.48
N VAL A 127 -4.85 -8.08 -4.96
CA VAL A 127 -5.12 -8.65 -3.63
C VAL A 127 -4.11 -8.04 -2.67
N LEU A 128 -4.58 -7.35 -1.64
CA LEU A 128 -3.77 -6.73 -0.60
C LEU A 128 -3.81 -7.55 0.68
N LYS A 129 -2.69 -7.54 1.40
CA LYS A 129 -2.55 -8.08 2.73
C LYS A 129 -1.71 -7.14 3.58
N PHE A 130 -2.17 -6.82 4.79
CA PHE A 130 -1.43 -6.02 5.76
C PHE A 130 -1.73 -6.47 7.18
N PHE A 131 -0.81 -6.20 8.10
CA PHE A 131 -0.92 -6.62 9.50
C PHE A 131 -1.19 -5.42 10.40
N VAL A 132 -2.12 -5.59 11.34
CA VAL A 132 -2.38 -4.61 12.38
C VAL A 132 -2.12 -5.26 13.74
N LYS A 133 -1.17 -4.69 14.49
CA LYS A 133 -0.77 -5.22 15.79
C LYS A 133 -1.76 -4.86 16.89
N THR A 134 -2.12 -3.59 16.98
CA THR A 134 -2.97 -3.04 18.04
C THR A 134 -4.16 -2.27 17.48
N ASP A 135 -5.26 -2.21 18.22
CA ASP A 135 -6.36 -1.29 17.93
C ASP A 135 -6.02 0.16 18.37
N LYS A 136 -7.00 1.06 18.26
CA LYS A 136 -6.85 2.48 18.61
C LYS A 136 -6.61 2.74 20.10
N ASP A 137 -7.01 1.81 20.96
CA ASP A 137 -6.91 1.92 22.42
C ASP A 137 -5.65 1.22 22.93
N GLY A 138 -4.84 0.64 22.03
CA GLY A 138 -3.59 -0.05 22.35
C GLY A 138 -3.77 -1.53 22.69
N ASN A 139 -4.98 -2.09 22.55
CA ASN A 139 -5.19 -3.51 22.78
C ASN A 139 -4.58 -4.31 21.63
N GLU A 140 -3.93 -5.43 21.94
CA GLU A 140 -3.39 -6.31 20.91
C GLU A 140 -4.52 -7.03 20.15
N ILE A 141 -4.49 -6.90 18.82
CA ILE A 141 -5.40 -7.61 17.91
C ILE A 141 -4.66 -8.58 17.00
N ASN A 142 -3.37 -8.34 16.75
CA ASN A 142 -2.46 -9.21 16.00
C ASN A 142 -3.10 -9.86 14.75
N SER A 143 -3.71 -9.03 13.90
CA SER A 143 -4.61 -9.48 12.84
C SER A 143 -4.10 -9.16 11.45
N TRP A 144 -4.22 -10.12 10.54
CA TRP A 144 -4.00 -9.92 9.11
C TRP A 144 -5.31 -9.53 8.43
N TYR A 145 -5.27 -8.42 7.72
CA TYR A 145 -6.35 -7.91 6.91
C TYR A 145 -6.10 -8.28 5.44
N TYR A 146 -7.17 -8.66 4.76
CA TYR A 146 -7.14 -9.01 3.35
C TYR A 146 -8.16 -8.17 2.60
N GLU A 147 -7.74 -7.57 1.50
CA GLU A 147 -8.61 -6.77 0.65
C GLU A 147 -8.44 -7.20 -0.80
N THR A 148 -9.52 -7.19 -1.57
CA THR A 148 -9.45 -7.40 -3.03
C THR A 148 -9.96 -6.17 -3.73
N TRP A 149 -9.19 -5.68 -4.69
CA TRP A 149 -9.43 -4.45 -5.40
C TRP A 149 -9.41 -4.71 -6.90
N LYS A 150 -10.37 -4.18 -7.65
CA LYS A 150 -10.42 -4.28 -9.10
C LYS A 150 -10.18 -2.92 -9.72
N ARG A 151 -9.33 -2.85 -10.74
CA ARG A 151 -9.03 -1.61 -11.46
C ARG A 151 -10.28 -1.11 -12.19
N VAL A 152 -10.64 0.15 -11.95
CA VAL A 152 -11.70 0.83 -12.69
C VAL A 152 -11.18 1.16 -14.09
N LYS A 153 -12.00 0.88 -15.11
CA LYS A 153 -11.65 1.06 -16.53
C LYS A 153 -12.76 1.83 -17.24
N MET A 154 -12.38 2.58 -18.27
CA MET A 154 -13.33 3.16 -19.20
C MET A 154 -13.95 2.03 -20.04
N PRO A 155 -15.29 1.92 -20.11
CA PRO A 155 -15.93 0.97 -21.01
C PRO A 155 -15.79 1.43 -22.47
N PRO A 156 -15.81 0.49 -23.45
CA PRO A 156 -15.70 0.84 -24.87
C PRO A 156 -16.92 1.58 -25.42
N VAL A 157 -18.07 1.49 -24.74
CA VAL A 157 -19.33 2.11 -25.11
C VAL A 157 -19.97 2.71 -23.87
N TYR A 158 -20.56 3.89 -24.02
CA TYR A 158 -21.32 4.53 -22.96
C TYR A 158 -22.65 3.77 -22.72
N PRO A 159 -22.96 3.32 -21.48
CA PRO A 159 -24.20 2.58 -21.22
C PRO A 159 -25.44 3.45 -21.44
N LYS A 160 -26.43 2.93 -22.16
CA LYS A 160 -27.63 3.68 -22.58
C LYS A 160 -28.55 4.07 -21.42
N ASP A 161 -28.51 3.30 -20.35
CA ASP A 161 -29.34 3.34 -19.15
C ASP A 161 -28.58 3.81 -17.91
N LEU A 162 -27.39 4.39 -18.09
CA LEU A 162 -26.60 4.92 -16.98
C LEU A 162 -27.28 6.14 -16.35
N VAL A 163 -27.55 6.04 -15.04
CA VAL A 163 -27.95 7.18 -14.20
C VAL A 163 -26.69 7.86 -13.66
N ARG A 164 -26.54 9.16 -13.90
CA ARG A 164 -25.40 9.98 -13.47
C ARG A 164 -25.72 10.81 -12.23
#